data_AF-I3Y7N1-F1
#
_entry.id   AF-I3Y7N1-F1
#
_cell.length_a   1.000
_cell.length_b   1.000
_cell.length_c   1.000
_cell.angle_alpha   90.00
_cell.angle_beta   90.00
_cell.angle_gamma   90.00
#
_symmetry.space_group_name_H-M   'P 1'
#
loop_
_entity.id
_entity.type
_entity.pdbx_description
1 polymer ?
#
loop_
_entity_poly.entity_id
_entity_poly.type
_entity_poly.pdbx_seq_one_letter_code
_entity_poly.pdbx_strand_id
1 'polypeptide(L)' 'MAAKNKEPYQQAYYPPVPTKWVRYMRTSFIWQFYRFWVINLKILKLLIKSHN' A
#
# COMPACT_ATOMS: atom_id res chain seq x y z
N MET A 1 -8.75 17.19 -30.27
CA MET A 1 -10.06 16.68 -29.83
C MET A 1 -9.85 15.94 -28.51
N ALA A 2 -10.44 16.42 -27.41
CA ALA A 2 -10.21 15.86 -26.08
C ALA A 2 -11.03 14.57 -25.91
N ALA A 3 -10.38 13.40 -25.95
CA ALA A 3 -11.03 12.12 -25.74
C ALA A 3 -11.39 11.97 -24.25
N LYS A 4 -12.69 12.04 -23.96
CA LYS A 4 -13.28 11.96 -22.62
C LYS A 4 -13.73 10.53 -22.35
N ASN A 5 -12.79 9.59 -22.23
CA ASN A 5 -13.11 8.19 -21.96
C ASN A 5 -13.18 7.96 -20.44
N LYS A 6 -14.39 8.11 -19.89
CA LYS A 6 -14.71 7.83 -18.49
C LYS A 6 -15.74 6.70 -18.43
N GLU A 7 -15.35 5.50 -18.81
CA GLU A 7 -16.12 4.29 -18.48
C GLU A 7 -15.22 3.38 -17.65
N PRO A 8 -15.73 2.79 -16.55
CA PRO A 8 -14.95 1.79 -15.83
C PRO A 8 -14.82 0.56 -16.76
N TYR A 9 -13.91 -0.39 -16.52
CA TYR A 9 -13.85 -1.68 -17.28
C TYR A 9 -13.46 -1.68 -18.79
N GLN A 10 -12.80 -0.66 -19.35
CA GLN A 10 -12.12 -0.81 -20.66
C GLN A 10 -10.83 -1.66 -20.58
N GLN A 11 -10.46 -2.39 -21.64
CA GLN A 11 -9.23 -3.21 -21.69
C GLN A 11 -7.92 -2.36 -21.58
N ALA A 12 -8.03 -1.05 -21.78
CA ALA A 12 -7.01 -0.04 -21.48
C ALA A 12 -7.19 0.56 -20.07
N TYR A 13 -7.77 -0.19 -19.13
CA TYR A 13 -7.92 0.20 -17.73
C TYR A 13 -6.53 0.40 -17.15
N TYR A 14 -6.10 1.66 -17.19
CA TYR A 14 -4.80 2.07 -16.70
C TYR A 14 -4.73 1.63 -15.23
N PRO A 15 -3.69 0.89 -14.81
CA PRO A 15 -3.53 0.59 -13.40
C PRO A 15 -3.58 1.93 -12.65
N PRO A 16 -4.34 2.03 -11.55
CA PRO A 16 -4.47 3.28 -10.82
C PRO A 16 -3.07 3.75 -10.47
N VAL A 17 -2.61 4.78 -11.19
CA VAL A 17 -1.25 5.28 -11.05
C VAL A 17 -1.13 5.71 -9.60
N PRO A 18 -0.17 5.18 -8.84
CA PRO A 18 -0.08 5.47 -7.42
C PRO A 18 -0.01 6.99 -7.27
N THR A 19 -1.01 7.55 -6.60
CA THR A 19 -1.07 8.97 -6.28
C THR A 19 0.22 9.38 -5.57
N LYS A 20 0.63 10.64 -5.69
CA LYS A 20 1.88 11.14 -5.07
C LYS A 20 2.01 10.74 -3.60
N TRP A 21 0.89 10.67 -2.89
CA TRP A 21 0.77 10.12 -1.53
C TRP A 21 1.19 8.65 -1.40
N VAL A 22 0.64 7.76 -2.22
CA VAL A 22 0.99 6.33 -2.22
C VAL A 22 2.46 6.13 -2.57
N ARG A 23 3.02 6.96 -3.47
CA ARG A 23 4.44 6.94 -3.81
C ARG A 23 5.31 7.39 -2.63
N TYR A 24 4.94 8.47 -1.94
CA TYR A 24 5.63 8.96 -0.75
C TYR A 24 5.66 7.91 0.37
N MET A 25 4.51 7.27 0.64
CA MET A 25 4.40 6.16 1.59
C MET A 25 5.25 4.93 1.19
N ARG A 26 5.66 4.81 -0.07
CA ARG A 26 6.55 3.74 -0.54
C ARG A 26 8.02 4.14 -0.51
N THR A 27 8.37 5.43 -0.62
CA THR A 27 9.77 5.88 -0.70
C THR A 27 10.36 6.35 0.62
N SER A 28 9.54 6.72 1.60
CA SER A 28 10.05 7.25 2.87
C SER A 28 10.68 6.15 3.74
N PHE A 29 12.00 6.20 3.91
CA PHE A 29 12.77 5.27 4.76
C PHE A 29 12.27 5.22 6.21
N ILE A 30 11.94 6.39 6.79
CA ILE A 30 11.43 6.49 8.16
C ILE A 30 10.12 5.71 8.32
N TRP A 31 9.21 5.82 7.34
CA TRP A 31 7.93 5.11 7.35
C TRP A 31 8.08 3.61 7.09
N GLN A 32 9.02 3.22 6.21
CA GLN A 32 9.36 1.80 6.01
C GLN A 32 9.90 1.17 7.29
N PHE A 33 10.78 1.88 8.01
CA PHE A 33 11.32 1.43 9.29
C PHE A 33 10.20 1.28 10.34
N TYR A 34 9.34 2.28 10.49
CA TYR A 34 8.18 2.18 11.40
C TYR A 34 7.29 0.96 11.09
N ARG A 35 6.93 0.75 9.82
CA ARG A 35 6.10 -0.40 9.42
C ARG A 35 6.78 -1.74 9.64
N PHE A 36 8.11 -1.82 9.47
CA PHE A 36 8.88 -3.01 9.79
C PHE A 36 8.73 -3.39 11.28
N TRP A 37 8.91 -2.43 12.18
CA TRP A 37 8.74 -2.67 13.62
C TRP A 37 7.31 -3.05 13.99
N VAL A 38 6.30 -2.32 13.47
CA VAL A 38 4.89 -2.61 13.75
C VAL A 38 4.50 -4.02 13.33
N ILE A 39 4.93 -4.47 12.14
CA ILE A 39 4.63 -5.81 11.63
C ILE A 39 5.30 -6.87 12.51
N ASN A 40 6.59 -6.72 12.81
CA ASN A 40 7.33 -7.66 13.66
C ASN A 40 6.72 -7.77 15.05
N LEU A 41 6.38 -6.64 15.69
CA LEU A 41 5.71 -6.64 17.00
C LEU A 41 4.33 -7.30 16.94
N LYS A 42 3.58 -7.10 15.87
CA LYS A 42 2.25 -7.72 15.71
C LYS A 42 2.34 -9.23 15.55
N ILE A 43 3.31 -9.73 14.77
CA ILE A 43 3.57 -11.16 14.61
C ILE A 43 4.05 -11.76 15.93
N LEU A 44 4.98 -11.11 16.63
CA LEU A 44 5.45 -11.54 17.95
C LEU A 44 4.30 -11.63 18.94
N LYS A 45 3.45 -10.59 19.02
CA LYS A 45 2.26 -10.59 19.88
C LYS A 45 1.28 -11.71 19.53
N LEU A 46 1.08 -12.00 18.24
CA LEU A 46 0.23 -13.09 17.79
C LEU A 46 0.79 -14.45 18.22
N LEU A 47 2.09 -14.68 18.05
CA LEU A 47 2.77 -15.90 18.45
C LEU A 47 2.68 -16.12 19.97
N ILE A 48 2.94 -15.08 20.77
CA ILE A 48 2.81 -15.14 22.24
C ILE A 48 1.36 -15.47 22.64
N LYS A 49 0.38 -14.85 21.99
CA LYS A 49 -1.04 -15.09 22.29
C LYS A 49 -1.50 -16.49 21.87
N SER A 50 -0.86 -17.09 20.86
CA SER A 50 -1.20 -18.43 20.36
C SER A 50 -0.60 -19.56 21.20
N HIS A 51 0.43 -19.28 22.01
CA HIS A 51 1.16 -20.29 22.78
C HIS A 51 0.62 -20.48 24.21
N ASN A 52 -0.39 -19.70 24.60
CA ASN A 52 -1.22 -19.89 25.79
C ASN A 52 -2.64 -20.25 25.36
#